data_AF-A0A497EKB2-F1
#
_entry.id   AF-A0A497EKB2-F1
#
_cell.length_a   1.000
_cell.length_b   1.000
_cell.length_c   1.000
_cell.angle_alpha   90.00
_cell.angle_beta   90.00
_cell.angle_gamma   90.00
#
_symmetry.space_group_name_H-M   'P 1'
#
loop_
_entity.id
_entity.type
_entity.pdbx_description
1 polymer ?
#
loop_
_entity_poly.entity_id
_entity_poly.type
_entity_poly.pdbx_seq_one_letter_code
_entity_poly.pdbx_strand_id
1 'polypeptide(L)'
;MGIDIGGANLKVASEEGWEIIYFPIWKNLELLETKLKGIAEKYKVSKVGVVITAELADVFRNKEEGVKCIAEVCKKVFRHVYFLNINGEIKEDIDNPRAFAASNWLASVKLLLKDGYRNFLFVDMGSTTTDLIPVTEK
;
A
#
# COMPACT_ATOMS: atom_id res chain seq x y z
N MET A 1 -1.21 1.86 12.27
CA MET A 1 -0.19 2.33 11.32
C MET A 1 -0.63 1.98 9.90
N GLY A 2 -0.38 2.87 8.94
CA GLY A 2 -0.53 2.62 7.51
C GLY A 2 0.83 2.38 6.85
N ILE A 3 0.89 1.49 5.87
CA ILE A 3 2.08 1.25 5.05
C ILE A 3 1.69 1.13 3.56
N ASP A 4 2.39 1.86 2.72
CA ASP A 4 2.41 1.68 1.26
C ASP A 4 3.66 0.88 0.89
N ILE A 5 3.46 -0.33 0.37
CA ILE A 5 4.51 -1.21 -0.10
C ILE A 5 4.66 -0.97 -1.60
N GLY A 6 5.54 -0.01 -1.94
CA GLY A 6 5.82 0.40 -3.31
C GLY A 6 7.07 -0.23 -3.89
N GLY A 7 7.18 -0.18 -5.21
CA GLY A 7 8.24 -0.89 -5.94
C GLY A 7 9.64 -0.49 -5.49
N ALA A 8 9.88 0.81 -5.28
CA ALA A 8 11.18 1.35 -4.90
C ALA A 8 11.28 1.78 -3.42
N ASN A 9 10.15 2.05 -2.79
CA ASN A 9 10.10 2.63 -1.45
C ASN A 9 8.98 2.01 -0.63
N LEU A 10 9.23 1.84 0.66
CA LEU A 10 8.18 1.65 1.66
C LEU A 10 7.84 3.01 2.26
N LYS A 11 6.57 3.36 2.34
CA LYS A 11 6.11 4.58 3.01
C LYS A 11 5.30 4.18 4.22
N VAL A 12 5.70 4.64 5.40
CA VAL A 12 5.06 4.28 6.67
C VAL A 12 4.46 5.55 7.27
N ALA A 13 3.24 5.44 7.79
CA ALA A 13 2.55 6.52 8.49
C ALA A 13 1.91 6.00 9.78
N SER A 14 2.19 6.68 10.89
CA SER A 14 1.71 6.36 12.23
C SER A 14 1.35 7.65 12.98
N GLU A 15 0.83 7.51 14.19
CA GLU A 15 0.58 8.65 15.08
C GLU A 15 1.87 9.37 15.50
N GLU A 16 3.00 8.66 15.50
CA GLU A 16 4.33 9.22 15.83
C GLU A 16 4.99 9.94 14.63
N GLY A 17 4.35 9.91 13.46
CA GLY A 17 4.83 10.52 12.23
C GLY A 17 4.94 9.53 11.08
N TRP A 18 5.65 9.94 10.02
CA TRP A 18 5.80 9.20 8.78
C TRP A 18 7.26 9.09 8.36
N GLU A 19 7.58 8.07 7.58
CA GLU A 19 8.90 7.91 6.96
C GLU A 19 8.79 7.29 5.57
N ILE A 20 9.77 7.62 4.71
CA ILE A 20 9.96 6.99 3.41
C ILE A 20 11.30 6.26 3.46
N ILE A 21 11.24 4.96 3.21
CA ILE A 21 12.39 4.06 3.28
C ILE A 21 12.66 3.55 1.88
N TYR A 22 13.83 3.88 1.33
CA TYR A 22 14.28 3.30 0.07
C TYR A 22 14.48 1.79 0.21
N PHE A 23 13.69 1.03 -0.55
CA PHE A 23 13.67 -0.42 -0.52
C PHE A 23 13.21 -0.96 -1.90
N PRO A 24 14.13 -1.08 -2.86
CA PRO A 24 13.84 -1.67 -4.16
C PRO A 24 13.40 -3.13 -4.03
N ILE A 25 12.10 -3.39 -4.15
CA ILE A 25 11.54 -4.75 -3.99
C ILE A 25 12.07 -5.69 -5.05
N TRP A 26 12.32 -5.20 -6.27
CA TRP A 26 12.89 -6.03 -7.34
C TRP A 26 14.31 -6.55 -7.06
N LYS A 27 15.00 -6.00 -6.05
CA LYS A 27 16.35 -6.43 -5.63
C LYS A 27 16.40 -7.09 -4.26
N ASN A 28 15.41 -6.85 -3.41
CA ASN A 28 15.49 -7.17 -1.98
C ASN A 28 14.23 -7.88 -1.47
N LEU A 29 13.44 -8.53 -2.34
CA LEU A 29 12.17 -9.16 -1.97
C LEU A 29 12.34 -10.13 -0.78
N GLU A 30 13.44 -10.87 -0.75
CA GLU A 30 13.82 -11.81 0.30
C GLU A 30 14.07 -11.13 1.66
N LEU A 31 14.43 -9.84 1.66
CA LEU A 31 14.64 -9.04 2.87
C LEU A 31 13.38 -8.31 3.34
N LEU A 32 12.27 -8.39 2.60
CA LEU A 32 11.05 -7.65 2.90
C LEU A 32 10.50 -8.03 4.27
N GLU A 33 10.47 -9.33 4.61
CA GLU A 33 9.98 -9.80 5.91
C GLU A 33 10.80 -9.19 7.07
N THR A 34 12.13 -9.29 6.98
CA THR A 34 13.05 -8.72 7.97
C THR A 34 12.88 -7.21 8.09
N LYS A 35 12.73 -6.52 6.96
CA LYS A 35 12.56 -5.07 6.94
C LYS A 35 11.25 -4.66 7.62
N LEU A 36 10.15 -5.36 7.33
CA LEU A 36 8.86 -5.11 7.96
C LEU A 36 8.86 -5.44 9.46
N LYS A 37 9.58 -6.48 9.91
CA LYS A 37 9.77 -6.76 11.35
C LYS A 37 10.45 -5.59 12.06
N GLY A 38 11.53 -5.05 11.49
CA GLY A 38 12.20 -3.88 12.06
C GLY A 38 11.29 -2.64 12.13
N ILE A 39 10.42 -2.43 11.15
CA ILE A 39 9.40 -1.37 11.18
C ILE A 39 8.37 -1.64 12.28
N ALA A 40 7.87 -2.88 12.39
CA ALA A 40 6.90 -3.27 13.42
C ALA A 40 7.44 -3.04 14.84
N GLU A 41 8.70 -3.39 15.08
CA GLU A 41 9.41 -3.18 16.35
C GLU A 41 9.61 -1.70 16.64
N LYS A 42 10.12 -0.94 15.67
CA LYS A 42 10.36 0.52 15.80
C LYS A 42 9.09 1.27 16.22
N TYR A 43 7.97 1.00 15.54
CA TYR A 43 6.69 1.66 15.83
C TYR A 43 5.84 0.93 16.88
N LYS A 44 6.32 -0.19 17.44
CA LYS A 44 5.61 -1.03 18.42
C LYS A 44 4.18 -1.39 18.00
N VAL A 45 3.99 -1.72 16.72
CA VAL A 45 2.66 -1.99 16.16
C VAL A 45 2.45 -3.46 15.82
N SER A 46 1.23 -3.92 16.10
CA SER A 46 0.76 -5.26 15.72
C SER A 46 -0.40 -5.25 14.72
N LYS A 47 -1.01 -4.06 14.50
CA LYS A 47 -2.10 -3.82 13.55
C LYS A 47 -1.68 -2.81 12.48
N VAL A 48 -1.83 -3.19 11.22
CA VAL A 48 -1.40 -2.38 10.08
C VAL A 48 -2.46 -2.35 8.97
N GLY A 49 -2.64 -1.17 8.37
CA GLY A 49 -3.32 -1.00 7.09
C GLY A 49 -2.29 -0.97 5.96
N VAL A 50 -2.48 -1.76 4.91
CA VAL A 50 -1.53 -1.96 3.82
C VAL A 50 -2.17 -1.58 2.48
N VAL A 51 -1.43 -0.82 1.69
CA VAL A 51 -1.67 -0.61 0.26
C VAL A 51 -0.49 -1.23 -0.49
N ILE A 52 -0.77 -2.00 -1.54
CA ILE A 52 0.25 -2.66 -2.35
C ILE A 52 0.33 -1.93 -3.69
N THR A 53 1.51 -1.37 -3.98
CA THR A 53 1.81 -0.64 -5.22
C THR A 53 3.07 -1.16 -5.92
N ALA A 54 3.72 -2.15 -5.30
CA ALA A 54 4.89 -2.85 -5.82
C ALA A 54 4.56 -4.08 -6.67
N GLU A 55 3.28 -4.38 -6.93
CA GLU A 55 2.87 -5.63 -7.58
C GLU A 55 3.35 -5.76 -9.03
N LEU A 56 3.80 -4.66 -9.63
CA LEU A 56 4.41 -4.58 -10.95
C LEU A 56 5.94 -4.61 -10.95
N ALA A 57 6.59 -4.81 -9.80
CA ALA A 57 8.04 -4.92 -9.74
C ALA A 57 8.54 -6.13 -10.57
N ASP A 58 9.67 -5.96 -11.27
CA ASP A 58 10.24 -6.94 -12.22
C ASP A 58 10.52 -8.34 -11.61
N VAL A 59 10.53 -8.45 -10.28
CA VAL A 59 10.69 -9.72 -9.56
C VAL A 59 9.46 -10.62 -9.64
N PHE A 60 8.29 -10.08 -10.00
CA PHE A 60 7.04 -10.83 -10.10
C PHE A 60 6.70 -11.12 -11.56
N ARG A 61 6.17 -12.31 -11.84
CA ARG A 61 5.74 -12.69 -13.19
C ARG A 61 4.47 -11.95 -13.61
N ASN A 62 3.62 -11.60 -12.65
CA ASN A 62 2.40 -10.83 -12.88
C ASN A 62 1.92 -10.17 -11.57
N LYS A 63 0.94 -9.25 -11.70
CA LYS A 63 0.36 -8.50 -10.58
C LYS A 63 -0.22 -9.39 -9.48
N GLU A 64 -0.86 -10.51 -9.84
CA GLU A 64 -1.50 -11.39 -8.85
C GLU A 64 -0.48 -12.08 -7.96
N GLU A 65 0.63 -12.52 -8.53
CA GLU A 65 1.76 -13.07 -7.79
C GLU A 65 2.37 -12.02 -6.86
N GLY A 66 2.59 -10.80 -7.34
CA GLY A 66 3.13 -9.71 -6.53
C GLY A 66 2.26 -9.38 -5.32
N VAL A 67 0.95 -9.21 -5.54
CA VAL A 67 -0.03 -8.96 -4.46
C VAL A 67 -0.01 -10.10 -3.44
N LYS A 68 -0.11 -11.37 -3.89
CA LYS A 68 -0.13 -12.53 -3.00
C LYS A 68 1.16 -12.62 -2.18
N CYS A 69 2.32 -12.51 -2.84
CA CYS A 69 3.61 -12.61 -2.19
C CYS A 69 3.77 -11.56 -1.09
N ILE A 70 3.48 -10.29 -1.40
CA ILE A 70 3.58 -9.18 -0.44
C ILE A 70 2.59 -9.37 0.71
N ALA A 71 1.33 -9.73 0.42
CA ALA A 71 0.31 -9.94 1.43
C ALA A 71 0.70 -11.06 2.42
N GLU A 72 1.23 -12.17 1.92
CA GLU A 72 1.71 -13.27 2.76
C GLU A 72 2.87 -12.84 3.65
N VAL A 73 3.82 -12.05 3.14
CA VAL A 73 4.90 -11.50 3.96
C VAL A 73 4.34 -10.58 5.06
N CYS A 74 3.38 -9.71 4.75
CA CYS A 74 2.73 -8.88 5.78
C CYS A 74 2.05 -9.73 6.85
N LYS A 75 1.29 -10.76 6.45
CA LYS A 75 0.57 -11.65 7.37
C LYS A 75 1.49 -12.46 8.29
N LYS A 76 2.74 -12.73 7.87
CA LYS A 76 3.75 -13.35 8.73
C LYS A 76 4.33 -12.40 9.79
N VAL A 77 4.36 -11.10 9.50
CA VAL A 77 5.02 -10.10 10.36
C VAL A 77 4.05 -9.49 11.36
N PHE A 78 2.85 -9.13 10.93
CA PHE A 78 1.88 -8.40 11.75
C PHE A 78 0.73 -9.32 12.16
N ARG A 79 0.23 -9.13 13.40
CA ARG A 79 -0.88 -9.93 13.93
C ARG A 79 -2.20 -9.63 13.20
N HIS A 80 -2.45 -8.37 12.87
CA HIS A 80 -3.64 -7.95 12.14
C HIS A 80 -3.24 -7.09 10.94
N VAL A 81 -3.59 -7.56 9.74
CA VAL A 81 -3.27 -6.87 8.49
C VAL A 81 -4.55 -6.58 7.75
N TYR A 82 -4.72 -5.33 7.33
CA TYR A 82 -5.88 -4.86 6.60
C TYR A 82 -5.45 -4.27 5.27
N PHE A 83 -5.87 -4.85 4.16
CA PHE A 83 -5.54 -4.40 2.82
C PHE A 83 -6.67 -3.55 2.24
N LEU A 84 -6.32 -2.44 1.60
CA LEU A 84 -7.26 -1.61 0.85
C LEU A 84 -7.31 -2.05 -0.61
N ASN A 85 -8.49 -2.48 -1.07
CA ASN A 85 -8.72 -2.83 -2.47
C ASN A 85 -9.20 -1.61 -3.28
N ILE A 86 -9.25 -1.72 -4.61
CA ILE A 86 -9.68 -0.66 -5.54
C ILE A 86 -11.16 -0.27 -5.43
N ASN A 87 -11.99 -1.12 -4.82
CA ASN A 87 -13.38 -0.77 -4.46
C ASN A 87 -13.42 0.08 -3.18
N GLY A 88 -12.28 0.22 -2.51
CA GLY A 88 -12.08 0.96 -1.29
C GLY A 88 -12.54 0.22 -0.05
N GLU A 89 -12.68 -1.08 -0.14
CA GLU A 89 -12.98 -1.95 0.97
C GLU A 89 -11.68 -2.27 1.72
N ILE A 90 -11.78 -2.33 3.05
CA ILE A 90 -10.68 -2.71 3.92
C ILE A 90 -10.91 -4.17 4.32
N LYS A 91 -10.00 -5.07 3.96
CA LYS A 91 -10.17 -6.52 4.10
C LYS A 91 -8.92 -7.19 4.68
N GLU A 92 -9.09 -8.23 5.49
CA GLU A 92 -7.95 -9.01 6.01
C GLU A 92 -7.48 -10.07 5.00
N ASP A 93 -8.34 -10.45 4.06
CA ASP A 93 -8.07 -11.48 3.06
C ASP A 93 -8.01 -10.94 1.63
N ILE A 94 -7.11 -11.54 0.85
CA ILE A 94 -6.93 -11.30 -0.58
C ILE A 94 -7.69 -12.36 -1.36
N ASP A 95 -9.00 -12.15 -1.54
CA ASP A 95 -9.88 -13.05 -2.29
C ASP A 95 -9.71 -12.92 -3.81
N ASN A 96 -9.59 -11.68 -4.30
CA ASN A 96 -9.27 -11.37 -5.68
C ASN A 96 -8.02 -10.48 -5.74
N PRO A 97 -6.81 -11.04 -5.93
CA PRO A 97 -5.56 -10.28 -5.92
C PRO A 97 -5.54 -9.08 -6.86
N ARG A 98 -6.20 -9.16 -8.02
CA ARG A 98 -6.27 -8.04 -8.96
C ARG A 98 -6.96 -6.81 -8.37
N ALA A 99 -7.90 -7.01 -7.45
CA ALA A 99 -8.58 -5.91 -6.79
C ALA A 99 -7.69 -5.17 -5.78
N PHE A 100 -6.53 -5.72 -5.39
CA PHE A 100 -5.60 -5.09 -4.45
C PHE A 100 -4.35 -4.52 -5.15
N ALA A 101 -4.28 -4.63 -6.47
CA ALA A 101 -3.26 -4.01 -7.28
C ALA A 101 -3.59 -2.52 -7.49
N ALA A 102 -2.59 -1.64 -7.35
CA ALA A 102 -2.67 -0.21 -7.70
C ALA A 102 -3.78 0.61 -6.99
N SER A 103 -3.82 0.56 -5.65
CA SER A 103 -4.73 1.39 -4.83
C SER A 103 -4.07 2.63 -4.21
N ASN A 104 -2.96 3.13 -4.77
CA ASN A 104 -2.15 4.27 -4.27
C ASN A 104 -2.97 5.54 -4.02
N TRP A 105 -3.88 5.86 -4.94
CA TRP A 105 -4.66 7.10 -4.90
C TRP A 105 -5.93 7.00 -4.04
N LEU A 106 -6.48 5.79 -3.88
CA LEU A 106 -7.82 5.60 -3.36
C LEU A 106 -7.94 5.93 -1.88
N ALA A 107 -6.91 5.62 -1.09
CA ALA A 107 -6.86 6.00 0.32
C ALA A 107 -6.95 7.52 0.49
N SER A 108 -6.16 8.26 -0.29
CA SER A 108 -6.11 9.72 -0.30
C SER A 108 -7.44 10.33 -0.74
N VAL A 109 -8.03 9.82 -1.83
CA VAL A 109 -9.35 10.28 -2.31
C VAL A 109 -10.43 10.04 -1.25
N LYS A 110 -10.46 8.86 -0.62
CA LYS A 110 -11.43 8.57 0.44
C LYS A 110 -11.27 9.47 1.66
N LEU A 111 -10.05 9.81 2.02
CA LEU A 111 -9.77 10.75 3.11
C LEU A 111 -10.33 12.14 2.77
N LEU A 112 -10.02 12.68 1.59
CA LEU A 112 -10.54 13.98 1.13
C LEU A 112 -12.08 14.00 1.09
N LEU A 113 -12.71 12.94 0.59
CA LEU A 113 -14.17 12.80 0.63
C LEU A 113 -14.70 12.79 2.06
N LYS A 114 -14.03 12.11 2.98
CA LYS A 114 -14.41 12.10 4.41
C LYS A 114 -14.28 13.49 5.05
N ASP A 115 -13.25 14.25 4.65
CA ASP A 115 -13.01 15.62 5.13
C ASP A 115 -13.95 16.66 4.51
N GLY A 116 -14.85 16.22 3.63
CA GLY A 116 -15.90 17.07 3.05
C GLY A 116 -15.55 17.67 1.68
N TYR A 117 -14.38 17.39 1.12
CA TYR A 117 -14.04 17.83 -0.24
C TYR A 117 -14.91 17.12 -1.27
N ARG A 118 -15.38 17.86 -2.28
CA ARG A 118 -16.24 17.39 -3.37
C ARG A 118 -15.79 18.01 -4.67
N ASN A 119 -16.06 17.34 -5.80
CA ASN A 119 -15.81 17.85 -7.15
C ASN A 119 -14.37 18.36 -7.34
N PHE A 120 -13.40 17.45 -7.34
CA PHE A 120 -11.98 17.78 -7.48
C PHE A 120 -11.27 16.86 -8.46
N LEU A 121 -10.14 17.32 -9.01
CA LEU A 121 -9.21 16.47 -9.73
C LEU A 121 -8.11 16.05 -8.77
N PHE A 122 -8.05 14.76 -8.43
CA PHE A 122 -6.93 14.20 -7.68
C PHE A 122 -5.76 13.96 -8.64
N VAL A 123 -4.59 14.48 -8.28
CA VAL A 123 -3.38 14.38 -9.09
C VAL A 123 -2.31 13.72 -8.24
N ASP A 124 -1.96 12.47 -8.57
CA ASP A 124 -0.84 11.75 -7.96
C ASP A 124 0.28 11.63 -8.98
N MET A 125 1.41 12.27 -8.70
CA MET A 125 2.57 12.26 -9.58
C MET A 125 3.70 11.50 -8.91
N GLY A 126 3.97 10.30 -9.43
CA GLY A 126 5.16 9.53 -9.10
C GLY A 126 6.37 9.95 -9.93
N SER A 127 7.48 9.22 -9.77
CA SER A 127 8.70 9.44 -10.58
C SER A 127 8.55 9.05 -12.05
N THR A 128 7.52 8.28 -12.39
CA THR A 128 7.37 7.64 -13.70
C THR A 128 5.96 7.80 -14.28
N THR A 129 4.95 7.90 -13.43
CA THR A 129 3.54 8.00 -13.83
C THR A 129 2.87 9.18 -13.15
N THR A 130 1.85 9.73 -13.81
CA THR A 130 0.94 10.71 -13.22
C THR A 130 -0.47 10.19 -13.37
N ASP A 131 -1.14 9.94 -12.25
CA ASP A 131 -2.54 9.55 -12.18
C ASP A 131 -3.41 10.81 -12.05
N LEU A 132 -4.35 11.00 -12.98
CA LEU A 132 -5.31 12.10 -13.00
C LEU A 132 -6.71 11.53 -12.81
N ILE A 133 -7.30 11.77 -11.64
CA ILE A 133 -8.51 11.07 -11.21
C ILE A 133 -9.60 12.10 -10.90
N PRO A 134 -10.60 12.25 -11.79
CA PRO A 134 -11.73 13.13 -11.52
C PRO A 134 -12.61 12.49 -10.42
N VAL A 135 -12.85 13.24 -9.36
CA VAL A 135 -13.74 12.87 -8.26
C VAL A 135 -14.92 13.81 -8.29
N THR A 136 -16.05 13.34 -8.80
CA THR A 136 -17.30 14.10 -8.91
C THR A 136 -18.36 13.53 -8.00
N GLU A 137 -19.29 14.37 -7.55
CA GLU A 137 -20.58 13.90 -7.06
C GLU A 137 -21.34 13.32 -8.27
N LYS A 138 -21.98 12.16 -8.09
CA LYS A 138 -22.99 11.69 -9.06
C LYS A 138 -24.30 12.40 -8.81
#